data_AF-A0A967WVS7-F1
#
_entry.id   AF-A0A967WVS7-F1
#
_cell.length_a   1.000
_cell.length_b   1.000
_cell.length_c   1.000
_cell.angle_alpha   90.00
_cell.angle_beta   90.00
_cell.angle_gamma   90.00
#
_symmetry.space_group_name_H-M   'P 1'
#
loop_
_entity.id
_entity.type
_entity.pdbx_description
1 polymer ?
#
loop_
_entity_poly.entity_id
_entity_poly.type
_entity_poly.pdbx_seq_one_letter_code
_entity_poly.pdbx_strand_id
1 'polypeptide(L)'
;MFRNRGCIIGLGLLVVAAVLFFTILDFYADLAWFETMGVTSILWKRLVSEWVLFFVAWVVASGVLVGNWLLARRLAGVGQMTVPWLRQRRTHNQISAEPTTRVVAARVADTVLAVVAVGVGLLLALPARSMWMPVLRYLNATPFGQTDPVLGRDLSYYVFDLPWLNFLQGWLLWLVLLSLVGAALVYVASYSAERLTAQVQIVSERQPWLRLSRSAERHLLILGAVALGLIAWGYRLKMA
;
A
#
# COMPACT_ATOMS: atom_id res chain seq x y z
N MET A 1 -1.11 -28.91 27.72
CA MET A 1 -1.52 -27.86 26.75
C MET A 1 -0.71 -27.83 25.44
N PHE A 2 0.26 -28.74 25.19
CA PHE A 2 1.15 -28.70 24.01
C PHE A 2 0.77 -29.64 22.83
N ARG A 3 -0.25 -30.50 22.97
CA ARG A 3 -0.63 -31.51 21.95
C ARG A 3 -1.25 -30.90 20.67
N ASN A 4 -1.81 -29.69 20.71
CA ASN A 4 -2.56 -29.11 19.59
C ASN A 4 -1.70 -28.39 18.54
N ARG A 5 -0.47 -27.96 18.87
CA ARG A 5 0.36 -27.19 17.94
C ARG A 5 0.80 -28.02 16.72
N GLY A 6 1.08 -29.31 16.92
CA GLY A 6 1.43 -30.24 15.84
C GLY A 6 0.26 -30.51 14.88
N CYS A 7 -0.97 -30.67 15.40
CA CYS A 7 -2.16 -30.83 14.55
C CYS A 7 -2.47 -29.56 13.74
N ILE A 8 -2.29 -28.37 14.31
CA ILE A 8 -2.54 -27.11 13.58
C ILE A 8 -1.53 -26.92 12.45
N ILE A 9 -0.24 -27.21 12.71
CA ILE A 9 0.80 -27.13 11.68
C ILE A 9 0.57 -28.18 10.59
N GLY A 10 0.24 -29.42 10.97
CA GLY A 10 -0.08 -30.49 10.02
C GLY A 10 -1.30 -30.17 9.17
N LEU A 11 -2.37 -29.64 9.78
CA LEU A 11 -3.56 -29.19 9.07
C LEU A 11 -3.23 -28.02 8.12
N GLY A 12 -2.43 -27.05 8.57
CA GLY A 12 -2.00 -25.93 7.74
C GLY A 12 -1.18 -26.38 6.53
N LEU A 13 -0.23 -27.29 6.72
CA LEU A 13 0.54 -27.90 5.63
C LEU A 13 -0.36 -28.64 4.64
N LEU A 14 -1.35 -29.38 5.13
CA LEU A 14 -2.31 -30.10 4.29
C LEU A 14 -3.15 -29.12 3.46
N VAL A 15 -3.64 -28.04 4.08
CA VAL A 15 -4.41 -27.00 3.38
C VAL A 15 -3.56 -26.33 2.30
N VAL A 16 -2.31 -25.96 2.61
CA VAL A 16 -1.40 -25.35 1.62
C VAL A 16 -1.11 -26.34 0.48
N ALA A 17 -0.84 -27.60 0.78
CA ALA A 17 -0.61 -28.62 -0.22
C ALA A 17 -1.83 -28.84 -1.13
N ALA A 18 -3.04 -28.87 -0.55
CA ALA A 18 -4.29 -28.98 -1.31
C ALA A 18 -4.50 -27.79 -2.23
N VAL A 19 -4.32 -26.55 -1.73
CA VAL A 19 -4.43 -25.33 -2.56
C VAL A 19 -3.43 -25.35 -3.71
N LEU A 20 -2.18 -25.71 -3.45
CA LEU A 20 -1.15 -25.82 -4.50
C LEU A 20 -1.50 -26.90 -5.52
N PHE A 21 -1.97 -28.06 -5.06
CA PHE A 21 -2.38 -29.16 -5.94
C PHE A 21 -3.49 -28.73 -6.91
N PHE A 22 -4.58 -28.13 -6.41
CA PHE A 22 -5.66 -27.65 -7.27
C PHE A 22 -5.19 -26.52 -8.21
N THR A 23 -4.34 -25.62 -7.74
CA THR A 23 -3.78 -24.54 -8.58
C THR A 23 -2.94 -25.10 -9.74
N ILE A 24 -2.16 -26.15 -9.49
CA ILE A 24 -1.34 -26.82 -10.51
C ILE A 24 -2.23 -27.56 -11.50
N LEU A 25 -3.28 -28.23 -11.02
CA LEU A 25 -4.23 -28.93 -11.89
C LEU A 25 -4.95 -27.96 -12.84
N ASP A 26 -5.42 -26.83 -12.34
CA ASP A 26 -6.08 -25.79 -13.16
C ASP A 26 -5.10 -25.24 -14.21
N PHE A 27 -3.85 -24.97 -13.82
CA PHE A 27 -2.82 -24.50 -14.74
C PHE A 27 -2.48 -25.54 -15.82
N TYR A 28 -2.38 -26.82 -15.44
CA TYR A 28 -2.12 -27.90 -16.38
C TYR A 28 -3.28 -28.07 -17.37
N ALA A 29 -4.53 -27.99 -16.90
CA ALA A 29 -5.70 -28.04 -17.75
C ALA A 29 -5.72 -26.88 -18.76
N ASP A 30 -5.45 -25.66 -18.31
CA ASP A 30 -5.27 -24.49 -19.19
C ASP A 30 -4.16 -24.76 -20.22
N LEU A 31 -2.97 -25.18 -19.77
CA LEU A 31 -1.82 -25.42 -20.64
C LEU A 31 -2.13 -26.44 -21.75
N ALA A 32 -2.69 -27.59 -21.37
CA ALA A 32 -3.06 -28.65 -22.31
C ALA A 32 -4.10 -28.13 -23.33
N TRP A 33 -5.11 -27.38 -22.88
CA TRP A 33 -6.10 -26.80 -23.77
C TRP A 33 -5.48 -25.83 -24.79
N PHE A 34 -4.64 -24.90 -24.33
CA PHE A 34 -3.98 -23.93 -25.23
C PHE A 34 -3.01 -24.60 -26.22
N GLU A 35 -2.36 -25.69 -25.81
CA GLU A 35 -1.50 -26.51 -26.68
C GLU A 35 -2.30 -27.19 -27.79
N THR A 36 -3.47 -27.77 -27.47
CA THR A 36 -4.33 -28.39 -28.49
C THR A 36 -4.84 -27.42 -29.55
N MET A 37 -4.98 -26.13 -29.19
CA MET A 37 -5.42 -25.08 -30.11
C MET A 37 -4.25 -24.39 -30.84
N GLY A 38 -2.99 -24.77 -30.57
CA GLY A 38 -1.81 -24.15 -31.18
C GLY A 38 -1.59 -22.68 -30.79
N VAL A 39 -2.24 -22.20 -29.72
CA VAL A 39 -2.22 -20.78 -29.28
C VAL A 39 -1.57 -20.58 -27.91
N THR A 40 -0.64 -21.45 -27.54
CA THR A 40 0.12 -21.40 -26.27
C THR A 40 0.79 -20.05 -26.01
N SER A 41 1.13 -19.29 -27.05
CA SER A 41 1.69 -17.94 -26.92
C SER A 41 0.75 -16.95 -26.19
N ILE A 42 -0.57 -17.11 -26.30
CA ILE A 42 -1.56 -16.26 -25.64
C ILE A 42 -1.56 -16.50 -24.12
N LEU A 43 -1.42 -17.76 -23.70
CA LEU A 43 -1.30 -18.12 -22.28
C LEU A 43 -0.08 -17.44 -21.66
N TRP A 44 1.08 -17.53 -22.31
CA TRP A 44 2.30 -16.87 -21.81
C TRP A 44 2.17 -15.35 -21.80
N LYS A 45 1.56 -14.75 -22.83
CA LYS A 45 1.27 -13.31 -22.85
C LYS A 45 0.36 -12.88 -21.70
N ARG A 46 -0.71 -13.63 -21.42
CA ARG A 46 -1.60 -13.40 -20.26
C ARG A 46 -0.81 -13.45 -18.96
N LEU A 47 -0.10 -14.55 -18.72
CA LEU A 47 0.60 -14.80 -17.47
C LEU A 47 1.71 -13.77 -17.19
N VAL A 48 2.54 -13.46 -18.20
CA VAL A 48 3.59 -12.46 -18.08
C VAL A 48 2.97 -11.08 -17.80
N SER A 49 1.92 -10.69 -18.52
CA SER A 49 1.27 -9.39 -18.32
C SER A 49 0.67 -9.26 -16.92
N GLU A 50 -0.01 -10.30 -16.45
CA GLU A 50 -0.55 -10.38 -15.08
C GLU A 50 0.53 -10.15 -14.02
N TRP A 51 1.65 -10.87 -14.10
CA TRP A 51 2.72 -10.76 -13.11
C TRP A 51 3.52 -9.47 -13.23
N VAL A 52 3.79 -8.99 -14.45
CA VAL A 52 4.46 -7.70 -14.66
C VAL A 52 3.64 -6.57 -14.05
N LEU A 53 2.33 -6.52 -14.29
CA LEU A 53 1.47 -5.51 -13.69
C LEU A 53 1.44 -5.59 -12.17
N PHE A 54 1.35 -6.81 -11.62
CA PHE A 54 1.42 -7.02 -10.18
C PHE A 54 2.72 -6.49 -9.59
N PHE A 55 3.88 -6.87 -10.15
CA PHE A 55 5.18 -6.45 -9.61
C PHE A 55 5.42 -4.95 -9.78
N VAL A 56 5.04 -4.36 -10.91
CA VAL A 56 5.13 -2.91 -11.12
C VAL A 56 4.27 -2.17 -10.09
N ALA A 57 3.01 -2.56 -9.94
CA ALA A 57 2.11 -1.95 -8.96
C ALA A 57 2.65 -2.13 -7.53
N TRP A 58 3.17 -3.31 -7.19
CA TRP A 58 3.73 -3.60 -5.88
C TRP A 58 4.95 -2.73 -5.57
N VAL A 59 5.92 -2.66 -6.49
CA VAL A 59 7.12 -1.84 -6.32
C VAL A 59 6.77 -0.36 -6.16
N VAL A 60 5.85 0.16 -6.98
CA VAL A 60 5.39 1.55 -6.89
C VAL A 60 4.68 1.79 -5.56
N ALA A 61 3.71 0.94 -5.20
CA ALA A 61 2.94 1.10 -3.97
C ALA A 61 3.82 1.00 -2.72
N SER A 62 4.65 -0.03 -2.63
CA SER A 62 5.58 -0.22 -1.52
C SER A 62 6.58 0.92 -1.44
N GLY A 63 7.17 1.35 -2.56
CA GLY A 63 8.10 2.49 -2.58
C GLY A 63 7.47 3.78 -2.06
N VAL A 64 6.27 4.11 -2.53
CA VAL A 64 5.52 5.30 -2.10
C VAL A 64 5.13 5.19 -0.62
N LEU A 65 4.55 4.08 -0.17
CA LEU A 65 4.11 3.90 1.21
C LEU A 65 5.29 3.92 2.19
N VAL A 66 6.37 3.19 1.90
CA VAL A 66 7.59 3.16 2.72
C VAL A 66 8.18 4.56 2.80
N GLY A 67 8.38 5.22 1.65
CA GLY A 67 8.94 6.58 1.60
C GLY A 67 8.10 7.57 2.39
N ASN A 68 6.78 7.56 2.19
CA ASN A 68 5.85 8.46 2.85
C ASN A 68 5.76 8.23 4.37
N TRP A 69 5.67 6.98 4.83
CA TRP A 69 5.53 6.69 6.27
C TRP A 69 6.84 6.92 7.01
N LEU A 70 7.99 6.58 6.42
CA LEU A 70 9.30 6.92 6.98
C LEU A 70 9.52 8.44 7.02
N LEU A 71 9.09 9.17 5.97
CA LEU A 71 9.12 10.63 5.98
C LEU A 71 8.26 11.21 7.10
N ALA A 72 7.02 10.71 7.27
CA ALA A 72 6.15 11.12 8.37
C ALA A 72 6.82 10.89 9.73
N ARG A 73 7.48 9.74 9.93
CA ARG A 73 8.21 9.42 11.15
C ARG A 73 9.41 10.36 11.38
N ARG A 74 10.15 10.70 10.33
CA ARG A 74 11.25 11.67 10.40
C ARG A 74 10.75 13.07 10.77
N LEU A 75 9.66 13.52 10.16
CA LEU A 75 9.03 14.82 10.41
C LEU A 75 8.41 14.91 11.82
N ALA A 76 7.98 13.78 12.38
CA ALA A 76 7.46 13.69 13.74
C ALA A 76 8.55 13.75 14.83
N GLY A 77 9.84 13.60 14.47
CA GLY A 77 10.95 13.54 15.42
C GLY A 77 11.28 12.10 15.82
N VAL A 78 12.40 11.58 15.30
CA VAL A 78 12.88 10.18 15.42
C VAL A 78 13.05 9.70 16.88
N GLY A 79 13.07 10.60 17.86
CA GLY A 79 13.46 10.32 19.25
C GLY A 79 12.36 10.04 20.28
N GLN A 80 11.06 10.10 19.94
CA GLN A 80 9.99 10.13 20.95
C GLN A 80 8.94 9.01 20.87
N MET A 81 8.95 8.17 19.83
CA MET A 81 8.15 6.93 19.85
C MET A 81 8.74 5.91 20.84
N THR A 82 8.34 5.99 22.12
CA THR A 82 8.61 4.94 23.09
C THR A 82 7.75 3.73 22.79
N VAL A 83 8.39 2.65 22.34
CA VAL A 83 7.73 1.38 22.06
C VAL A 83 7.25 0.75 23.38
N PRO A 84 5.94 0.49 23.58
CA PRO A 84 5.41 0.07 24.89
C PRO A 84 6.04 -1.20 25.48
N TRP A 85 6.50 -2.14 24.62
CA TRP A 85 7.12 -3.39 25.04
C TRP A 85 8.63 -3.30 25.32
N LEU A 86 9.29 -2.23 24.85
CA LEU A 86 10.70 -1.92 25.17
C LEU A 86 10.79 -1.03 26.43
N ARG A 87 9.81 -1.16 27.34
CA ARG A 87 9.70 -0.38 28.58
C ARG A 87 10.93 -0.59 29.46
N GLN A 88 11.92 0.29 29.31
CA GLN A 88 12.98 0.45 30.29
C GLN A 88 12.32 0.95 31.59
N ARG A 89 12.30 0.11 32.62
CA ARG A 89 11.86 0.49 33.97
C ARG A 89 12.61 1.77 34.38
N ARG A 90 11.89 2.89 34.50
CA ARG A 90 12.43 4.10 35.15
C ARG A 90 12.51 3.81 36.65
N THR A 91 13.63 3.27 37.11
CA THR A 91 14.02 3.41 38.51
C THR A 91 14.56 4.82 38.73
N HIS A 92 14.24 5.38 39.89
CA HIS A 92 14.27 6.81 40.24
C HIS A 92 15.63 7.53 40.08
N ASN A 93 16.73 6.83 39.82
CA ASN A 93 18.04 7.46 39.66
C ASN A 93 18.56 7.26 38.23
N GLN A 94 18.62 8.37 37.50
CA GLN A 94 19.45 8.64 36.33
C GLN A 94 19.93 7.42 35.53
N ILE A 95 19.18 7.06 34.49
CA ILE A 95 19.76 6.33 33.37
C ILE A 95 19.49 7.15 32.13
N SER A 96 20.48 7.96 31.76
CA SER A 96 20.73 8.34 30.38
C SER A 96 20.60 7.07 29.56
N ALA A 97 19.54 6.94 28.75
CA ALA A 97 19.45 5.84 27.81
C ALA A 97 20.75 5.83 27.03
N GLU A 98 21.55 4.77 27.15
CA GLU A 98 22.76 4.64 26.35
C GLU A 98 22.37 4.87 24.89
N PRO A 99 23.12 5.68 24.12
CA PRO A 99 22.78 6.02 22.74
C PRO A 99 22.50 4.77 21.88
N THR A 100 23.09 3.64 22.24
CA THR A 100 22.89 2.31 21.65
C THR A 100 21.43 1.84 21.66
N THR A 101 20.73 1.92 22.80
CA THR A 101 19.36 1.38 22.94
C THR A 101 18.32 2.19 22.17
N ARG A 102 18.48 3.52 22.11
CA ARG A 102 17.62 4.42 21.33
C ARG A 102 17.78 4.21 19.83
N VAL A 103 19.01 4.01 19.35
CA VAL A 103 19.29 3.75 17.94
C VAL A 103 18.71 2.41 17.51
N VAL A 104 18.86 1.36 18.34
CA VAL A 104 18.27 0.04 18.06
C VAL A 104 16.74 0.12 18.03
N ALA A 105 16.10 0.76 19.01
CA ALA A 105 14.65 0.93 19.04
C ALA A 105 14.13 1.72 17.82
N ALA A 106 14.86 2.76 17.41
CA ALA A 106 14.49 3.55 16.24
C ALA A 106 14.62 2.75 14.93
N ARG A 107 15.68 1.95 14.79
CA ARG A 107 15.87 1.06 13.63
C ARG A 107 14.80 -0.02 13.56
N VAL A 108 14.46 -0.64 14.69
CA VAL A 108 13.38 -1.65 14.75
C VAL A 108 12.05 -1.03 14.31
N ALA A 109 11.70 0.15 14.82
CA ALA A 109 10.47 0.83 14.40
C ALA A 109 10.45 1.18 12.90
N ASP A 110 11.57 1.64 12.32
CA ASP A 110 11.67 1.85 10.86
C ASP A 110 11.47 0.56 10.08
N THR A 111 12.11 -0.54 10.52
CA THR A 111 11.99 -1.83 9.84
C THR A 111 10.57 -2.39 9.92
N VAL A 112 9.91 -2.30 11.08
CA VAL A 112 8.52 -2.74 11.24
C VAL A 112 7.61 -1.90 10.35
N LEU A 113 7.77 -0.57 10.34
CA LEU A 113 6.98 0.32 9.51
C LEU A 113 7.17 0.01 8.02
N ALA A 114 8.41 -0.24 7.60
CA ALA A 114 8.72 -0.62 6.22
C ALA A 114 8.11 -1.98 5.84
N VAL A 115 8.21 -2.99 6.72
CA VAL A 115 7.60 -4.31 6.48
C VAL A 115 6.08 -4.21 6.37
N VAL A 116 5.44 -3.43 7.25
CA VAL A 116 3.99 -3.20 7.17
C VAL A 116 3.61 -2.46 5.89
N ALA A 117 4.37 -1.41 5.51
CA ALA A 117 4.14 -0.68 4.27
C ALA A 117 4.30 -1.57 3.02
N VAL A 118 5.30 -2.45 3.00
CA VAL A 118 5.51 -3.43 1.94
C VAL A 118 4.35 -4.43 1.88
N GLY A 119 3.88 -4.91 3.03
CA GLY A 119 2.73 -5.81 3.11
C GLY A 119 1.42 -5.15 2.64
N VAL A 120 1.18 -3.90 3.02
CA VAL A 120 0.02 -3.12 2.54
C VAL A 120 0.14 -2.86 1.04
N GLY A 121 1.35 -2.53 0.55
CA GLY A 121 1.62 -2.39 -0.89
C GLY A 121 1.35 -3.67 -1.67
N LEU A 122 1.64 -4.85 -1.08
CA LEU A 122 1.34 -6.15 -1.67
C LEU A 122 -0.16 -6.32 -1.89
N LEU A 123 -0.96 -6.03 -0.85
CA LEU A 123 -2.42 -6.12 -0.92
C LEU A 123 -2.99 -5.14 -1.95
N LEU A 124 -2.44 -3.92 -2.01
CA LEU A 124 -2.85 -2.90 -2.98
C LEU A 124 -2.48 -3.27 -4.43
N ALA A 125 -1.47 -4.13 -4.64
CA ALA A 125 -1.05 -4.57 -5.96
C ALA A 125 -1.89 -5.73 -6.52
N LEU A 126 -2.60 -6.50 -5.68
CA LEU A 126 -3.39 -7.66 -6.12
C LEU A 126 -4.39 -7.35 -7.24
N PRO A 127 -5.15 -6.24 -7.20
CA PRO A 127 -6.10 -5.90 -8.27
C PRO A 127 -5.42 -5.55 -9.61
N ALA A 128 -4.14 -5.16 -9.61
CA ALA A 128 -3.43 -4.84 -10.85
C ALA A 128 -3.23 -6.07 -11.75
N ARG A 129 -3.17 -7.27 -11.15
CA ARG A 129 -3.04 -8.52 -11.89
C ARG A 129 -4.22 -8.76 -12.84
N SER A 130 -5.44 -8.48 -12.41
CA SER A 130 -6.64 -8.69 -13.24
C SER A 130 -6.79 -7.68 -14.38
N MET A 131 -5.97 -6.62 -14.39
CA MET A 131 -6.00 -5.55 -15.40
C MET A 131 -5.11 -5.84 -16.61
N TRP A 132 -4.59 -7.06 -16.76
CA TRP A 132 -3.77 -7.48 -17.90
C TRP A 132 -4.47 -7.22 -19.24
N MET A 133 -5.76 -7.55 -19.36
CA MET A 133 -6.50 -7.39 -20.62
C MET A 133 -6.76 -5.91 -20.95
N PRO A 134 -7.30 -5.07 -20.02
CA PRO A 134 -7.40 -3.63 -20.24
C PRO A 134 -6.08 -2.97 -20.64
N VAL A 135 -4.96 -3.33 -19.99
CA VAL A 135 -3.65 -2.76 -20.33
C VAL A 135 -3.20 -3.18 -21.73
N LEU A 136 -3.33 -4.45 -22.09
CA LEU A 136 -2.96 -4.90 -23.43
C LEU A 136 -3.80 -4.23 -24.51
N ARG A 137 -5.10 -3.99 -24.24
CA ARG A 137 -5.99 -3.25 -25.14
C ARG A 137 -5.59 -1.79 -25.27
N TYR A 138 -5.25 -1.13 -24.16
CA TYR A 138 -4.72 0.24 -24.16
C TYR A 138 -3.45 0.36 -24.99
N LEU A 139 -2.51 -0.58 -24.84
CA LEU A 139 -1.24 -0.56 -25.56
C LEU A 139 -1.38 -0.88 -27.07
N ASN A 140 -2.45 -1.58 -27.47
CA ASN A 140 -2.70 -1.97 -28.85
C ASN A 140 -4.02 -1.35 -29.38
N ALA A 141 -4.38 -0.16 -28.88
CA ALA A 141 -5.62 0.49 -29.25
C ALA A 141 -5.62 0.87 -30.75
N THR A 142 -6.75 0.65 -31.41
CA THR A 142 -6.96 1.06 -32.81
C THR A 142 -8.19 1.96 -32.92
N PRO A 143 -8.16 3.02 -33.74
CA PRO A 143 -9.31 3.91 -33.90
C PRO A 143 -10.49 3.18 -34.55
N PHE A 144 -11.71 3.53 -34.11
CA PHE A 144 -12.95 3.03 -34.70
C PHE A 144 -13.36 3.85 -35.93
N GLY A 145 -12.88 5.09 -36.07
CA GLY A 145 -13.27 6.01 -37.13
C GLY A 145 -14.65 6.62 -36.92
N GLN A 146 -15.22 6.47 -35.72
CA GLN A 146 -16.51 7.03 -35.33
C GLN A 146 -16.32 7.85 -34.06
N THR A 147 -16.72 9.12 -34.12
CA THR A 147 -16.60 10.07 -33.02
C THR A 147 -17.93 10.22 -32.29
N ASP A 148 -17.88 10.20 -30.96
CA ASP A 148 -19.02 10.56 -30.11
C ASP A 148 -19.45 12.02 -30.39
N PRO A 149 -20.74 12.27 -30.69
CA PRO A 149 -21.25 13.62 -30.92
C PRO A 149 -21.25 14.52 -29.69
N VAL A 150 -21.19 13.97 -28.46
CA VAL A 150 -21.22 14.77 -27.23
C VAL A 150 -19.83 15.29 -26.86
N LEU A 151 -18.84 14.40 -26.81
CA LEU A 151 -17.48 14.72 -26.32
C LEU A 151 -16.44 14.85 -27.45
N GLY A 152 -16.80 14.49 -28.68
CA GLY A 152 -15.92 14.64 -29.85
C GLY A 152 -14.73 13.67 -29.86
N ARG A 153 -14.81 12.56 -29.12
CA ARG A 153 -13.76 11.52 -29.05
C ARG A 153 -14.11 10.32 -29.90
N ASP A 154 -13.11 9.67 -30.46
CA ASP A 154 -13.29 8.37 -31.10
C ASP A 154 -13.74 7.32 -30.07
N LEU A 155 -14.61 6.41 -30.48
CA LEU A 155 -15.11 5.33 -29.62
C LEU A 155 -13.99 4.45 -29.03
N SER A 156 -12.81 4.41 -29.65
CA SER A 156 -11.60 3.73 -29.13
C SER A 156 -11.22 4.19 -27.73
N TYR A 157 -11.39 5.47 -27.42
CA TYR A 157 -11.07 6.00 -26.09
C TYR A 157 -11.90 5.31 -25.00
N TYR A 158 -13.22 5.14 -25.21
CA TYR A 158 -14.10 4.54 -24.21
C TYR A 158 -13.91 3.03 -24.07
N VAL A 159 -13.52 2.35 -25.15
CA VAL A 159 -13.38 0.88 -25.19
C VAL A 159 -11.99 0.41 -24.74
N PHE A 160 -10.94 1.15 -25.09
CA PHE A 160 -9.55 0.75 -24.84
C PHE A 160 -8.88 1.55 -23.73
N ASP A 161 -8.98 2.89 -23.76
CA ASP A 161 -8.21 3.75 -22.86
C ASP A 161 -8.88 3.93 -21.50
N LEU A 162 -10.17 4.26 -21.52
CA LEU A 162 -10.94 4.64 -20.35
C LEU A 162 -10.97 3.55 -19.26
N PRO A 163 -11.09 2.24 -19.56
CA PRO A 163 -11.05 1.21 -18.53
C PRO A 163 -9.71 1.18 -17.77
N TRP A 164 -8.60 1.31 -18.48
CA TRP A 164 -7.26 1.35 -17.88
C TRP A 164 -7.06 2.63 -17.07
N LEU A 165 -7.43 3.79 -17.63
CA LEU A 165 -7.28 5.08 -16.97
C LEU A 165 -8.13 5.20 -15.71
N ASN A 166 -9.36 4.66 -15.72
CA ASN A 166 -10.21 4.60 -14.53
C ASN A 166 -9.61 3.71 -13.44
N PHE A 167 -9.08 2.54 -13.81
CA PHE A 167 -8.38 1.68 -12.86
C PHE A 167 -7.17 2.39 -12.27
N LEU A 168 -6.32 3.00 -13.10
CA LEU A 168 -5.12 3.70 -12.68
C LEU A 168 -5.45 4.86 -11.72
N GLN A 169 -6.48 5.64 -12.05
CA GLN A 169 -6.95 6.75 -11.22
C GLN A 169 -7.46 6.26 -9.86
N GLY A 170 -8.28 5.21 -9.83
CA GLY A 170 -8.77 4.60 -8.59
C GLY A 170 -7.64 3.99 -7.75
N TRP A 171 -6.70 3.32 -8.39
CA TRP A 171 -5.54 2.69 -7.74
C TRP A 171 -4.61 3.74 -7.11
N LEU A 172 -4.29 4.82 -7.83
CA LEU A 172 -3.52 5.95 -7.31
C LEU A 172 -4.24 6.64 -6.13
N LEU A 173 -5.56 6.79 -6.22
CA LEU A 173 -6.35 7.37 -5.14
C LEU A 173 -6.25 6.52 -3.87
N TRP A 174 -6.39 5.19 -3.97
CA TRP A 174 -6.19 4.28 -2.83
C TRP A 174 -4.76 4.35 -2.28
N LEU A 175 -3.75 4.44 -3.14
CA LEU A 175 -2.35 4.59 -2.73
C LEU A 175 -2.15 5.87 -1.90
N VAL A 176 -2.72 6.99 -2.34
CA VAL A 176 -2.64 8.27 -1.62
C VAL A 176 -3.44 8.23 -0.32
N LEU A 177 -4.63 7.62 -0.31
CA LEU A 177 -5.42 7.47 0.91
C LEU A 177 -4.69 6.61 1.96
N LEU A 178 -4.11 5.48 1.56
CA LEU A 178 -3.31 4.65 2.46
C LEU A 178 -2.03 5.36 2.94
N SER A 179 -1.43 6.18 2.08
CA SER A 179 -0.33 7.07 2.45
C SER A 179 -0.76 8.07 3.51
N LEU A 180 -1.91 8.72 3.32
CA LEU A 180 -2.47 9.70 4.25
C LEU A 180 -2.84 9.07 5.60
N VAL A 181 -3.52 7.93 5.58
CA VAL A 181 -3.90 7.20 6.79
C VAL A 181 -2.65 6.76 7.57
N GLY A 182 -1.66 6.15 6.90
CA GLY A 182 -0.44 5.72 7.58
C GLY A 182 0.38 6.89 8.12
N ALA A 183 0.50 8.00 7.39
CA ALA A 183 1.15 9.21 7.90
C ALA A 183 0.42 9.79 9.11
N ALA A 184 -0.91 9.88 9.06
CA ALA A 184 -1.74 10.34 10.18
C ALA A 184 -1.57 9.44 11.42
N LEU A 185 -1.58 8.12 11.25
CA LEU A 185 -1.33 7.16 12.33
C LEU A 185 0.06 7.35 12.94
N VAL A 186 1.09 7.55 12.13
CA VAL A 186 2.46 7.83 12.60
C VAL A 186 2.51 9.12 13.42
N TYR A 187 1.86 10.19 12.98
CA TYR A 187 1.81 11.45 13.72
C TYR A 187 1.05 11.33 15.05
N VAL A 188 -0.11 10.66 15.06
CA VAL A 188 -0.89 10.41 16.27
C VAL A 188 -0.14 9.50 17.25
N ALA A 189 0.53 8.47 16.76
CA ALA A 189 1.35 7.58 17.58
C ALA A 189 2.56 8.32 18.20
N SER A 190 3.17 9.26 17.47
CA SER A 190 4.26 10.08 17.99
C SER A 190 3.76 11.04 19.09
N TYR A 191 2.64 11.72 18.83
CA TYR A 191 2.04 12.65 19.78
C TYR A 191 1.53 11.98 21.07
N SER A 192 0.95 10.79 20.97
CA SER A 192 0.48 10.05 22.14
C SER A 192 1.64 9.60 23.04
N ALA A 193 2.80 9.26 22.46
CA ALA A 193 4.00 8.94 23.23
C ALA A 193 4.53 10.16 24.01
N GLU A 194 4.46 11.36 23.42
CA GLU A 194 4.78 12.63 24.09
C GLU A 194 3.82 12.92 25.26
N ARG A 195 2.51 12.74 25.08
CA ARG A 195 1.53 12.97 26.17
C ARG A 195 1.73 12.03 27.35
N LEU A 196 2.00 10.74 27.09
CA LEU A 196 2.26 9.76 28.14
C LEU A 196 3.54 10.08 28.94
N THR A 197 4.50 10.77 28.32
CA THR A 197 5.71 11.23 29.01
C THR A 197 5.51 12.58 29.70
N ALA A 198 4.68 13.47 29.14
CA ALA A 198 4.36 14.79 29.70
C ALA A 198 3.39 14.74 30.89
N GLN A 199 2.56 13.69 31.03
CA GLN A 199 1.62 13.52 32.15
C GLN A 199 2.27 13.43 33.55
N VAL A 200 3.60 13.37 33.64
CA VAL A 200 4.39 13.46 34.89
C VAL A 200 4.69 14.92 35.28
N GLN A 201 4.48 15.90 34.39
CA GLN A 201 4.58 17.33 34.68
C GLN A 201 3.17 17.91 34.82
N ILE A 202 2.88 18.46 36.00
CA ILE A 202 1.54 18.86 36.44
C ILE A 202 0.99 20.03 35.60
N VAL A 203 -0.18 19.79 34.99
CA VAL A 203 -1.31 20.66 34.60
C VAL A 203 -1.10 22.19 34.61
N SER A 204 -1.35 22.86 33.46
CA SER A 204 -2.52 23.76 33.27
C SER A 204 -2.49 24.45 31.90
N GLU A 205 -3.31 23.99 30.95
CA GLU A 205 -3.93 24.83 29.92
C GLU A 205 -4.86 23.96 29.08
N ARG A 206 -6.00 24.52 28.64
CA ARG A 206 -6.85 23.95 27.58
C ARG A 206 -6.08 23.94 26.26
N GLN A 207 -5.15 23.00 26.14
CA GLN A 207 -4.38 22.80 24.93
C GLN A 207 -5.29 22.08 23.90
N PRO A 208 -5.35 22.55 22.65
CA PRO A 208 -6.17 21.92 21.62
C PRO A 208 -5.81 20.43 21.48
N TRP A 209 -6.82 19.59 21.23
CA TRP A 209 -6.71 18.13 21.29
C TRP A 209 -5.68 17.51 20.32
N LEU A 210 -5.28 18.24 19.26
CA LEU A 210 -4.18 17.89 18.37
C LEU A 210 -3.38 19.16 18.01
N ARG A 211 -2.17 19.31 18.55
CA ARG A 211 -1.18 20.25 18.00
C ARG A 211 -0.23 19.46 17.09
N LEU A 212 -0.57 19.38 15.81
CA LEU A 212 0.35 18.87 14.79
C LEU A 212 1.49 19.88 14.59
N SER A 213 2.71 19.38 14.39
CA SER A 213 3.81 20.24 13.92
C SER A 213 3.41 20.88 12.58
N ARG A 214 3.84 22.13 12.33
CA ARG A 214 3.61 22.81 11.05
C ARG A 214 4.09 21.98 9.86
N SER A 215 5.16 21.21 10.03
CA SER A 215 5.69 20.30 9.00
C SER A 215 4.76 19.10 8.77
N ALA A 216 4.15 18.56 9.83
CA ALA A 216 3.20 17.45 9.74
C ALA A 216 1.90 17.89 9.06
N GLU A 217 1.39 19.07 9.42
CA GLU A 217 0.22 19.68 8.78
C GLU A 217 0.46 19.90 7.28
N ARG A 218 1.58 20.54 6.89
CA ARG A 218 1.94 20.73 5.49
C ARG A 218 2.03 19.41 4.73
N HIS A 219 2.65 18.39 5.32
CA HIS A 219 2.75 17.08 4.69
C HIS A 219 1.37 16.46 4.42
N LEU A 220 0.47 16.47 5.40
CA LEU A 220 -0.90 15.96 5.24
C LEU A 220 -1.70 16.77 4.23
N LEU A 221 -1.55 18.10 4.23
CA LEU A 221 -2.20 18.98 3.25
C LEU A 221 -1.72 18.70 1.83
N ILE A 222 -0.43 18.44 1.62
CA ILE A 222 0.12 18.05 0.31
C ILE A 222 -0.50 16.73 -0.15
N LEU A 223 -0.55 15.71 0.71
CA LEU A 223 -1.20 14.43 0.38
C LEU A 223 -2.69 14.63 0.07
N GLY A 224 -3.39 15.47 0.83
CA GLY A 224 -4.79 15.82 0.58
C GLY A 224 -4.98 16.55 -0.75
N ALA A 225 -4.11 17.49 -1.09
CA ALA A 225 -4.15 18.20 -2.36
C ALA A 225 -3.92 17.25 -3.55
N VAL A 226 -2.99 16.30 -3.42
CA VAL A 226 -2.77 15.24 -4.43
C VAL A 226 -4.02 14.37 -4.58
N ALA A 227 -4.66 13.97 -3.48
CA ALA A 227 -5.91 13.20 -3.53
C ALA A 227 -7.03 13.96 -4.26
N LEU A 228 -7.20 15.25 -3.97
CA LEU A 228 -8.18 16.11 -4.65
C LEU A 228 -7.85 16.26 -6.14
N GLY A 229 -6.57 16.40 -6.49
CA GLY A 229 -6.11 16.43 -7.88
C GLY A 229 -6.43 15.14 -8.64
N LEU A 230 -6.27 13.98 -8.00
CA LEU A 230 -6.64 12.68 -8.58
C LEU A 230 -8.17 12.52 -8.75
N ILE A 231 -8.95 13.07 -7.83
CA ILE A 231 -10.42 13.11 -7.96
C ILE A 231 -10.81 13.99 -9.15
N ALA A 232 -10.24 15.20 -9.25
CA ALA A 232 -10.49 16.11 -10.35
C ALA A 232 -10.09 15.50 -11.70
N TRP A 233 -8.96 14.80 -11.78
CA TRP A 233 -8.58 14.04 -12.97
C TRP A 233 -9.60 12.95 -13.28
N GLY A 234 -10.08 12.19 -12.29
CA GLY A 234 -11.13 11.20 -12.51
C GLY A 234 -12.40 11.76 -13.16
N TYR A 235 -12.83 12.96 -12.75
CA TYR A 235 -13.93 13.66 -13.41
C TYR A 235 -13.58 14.06 -14.85
N ARG A 236 -12.37 14.60 -15.06
CA ARG A 236 -11.90 14.94 -16.40
C ARG A 236 -11.89 13.73 -17.34
N LEU A 237 -11.51 12.53 -16.89
CA LEU A 237 -11.50 11.32 -17.73
C LEU A 237 -12.90 10.97 -18.27
N LYS A 238 -13.95 11.27 -17.50
CA LYS A 238 -15.34 11.00 -17.87
C LYS A 238 -15.96 12.10 -18.74
N MET A 239 -15.40 13.30 -18.66
CA MET A 239 -15.89 14.50 -19.36
C MET A 239 -15.04 14.86 -20.58
N ALA A 240 -13.93 14.18 -20.81
CA ALA A 240 -13.00 14.43 -21.92
C ALA A 240 -13.15 13.40 -23.02
#